data_AF-A0A842SKW9-F1
#
_entry.id   AF-A0A842SKW9-F1
#
_cell.length_a   1.000
_cell.length_b   1.000
_cell.length_c   1.000
_cell.angle_alpha   90.00
_cell.angle_beta   90.00
_cell.angle_gamma   90.00
#
_symmetry.space_group_name_H-M   'P 1'
#
loop_
_entity.id
_entity.type
_entity.pdbx_description
1 polymer ?
#
loop_
_entity_poly.entity_id
_entity_poly.type
_entity_poly.pdbx_seq_one_letter_code
_entity_poly.pdbx_strand_id
1 'polypeptide(L)'
;YKIFGIRFSASGGFYLRLYPRLVSMALRSINKMGYPGVIYLHNWEFDENCPRLNLPPVESIITYYNIENVRKSLEDLLKEFRFISIKQHLEKSANNF
;
A
#
# COMPACT_ATOMS: atom_id res chain seq x y z
N TYR A 1 -3.38 0.30 -11.70
CA TYR A 1 -4.69 0.97 -11.84
C TYR A 1 -4.58 2.10 -12.84
N LYS A 2 -5.64 2.34 -13.63
CA LYS A 2 -5.65 3.44 -14.62
C LYS A 2 -6.53 4.58 -14.08
N ILE A 3 -5.93 5.70 -13.72
CA ILE A 3 -6.65 6.96 -13.42
C ILE A 3 -6.21 7.97 -14.48
N PHE A 4 -7.17 8.60 -15.17
CA PHE A 4 -6.92 9.56 -16.27
C PHE A 4 -5.91 9.09 -17.32
N GLY A 5 -5.87 7.80 -17.67
CA GLY A 5 -4.91 7.29 -18.67
C GLY A 5 -3.62 6.73 -18.08
N ILE A 6 -3.25 7.12 -16.86
CA ILE A 6 -1.96 6.79 -16.24
C ILE A 6 -2.08 5.53 -15.40
N ARG A 7 -1.16 4.58 -15.60
CA ARG A 7 -1.03 3.37 -14.80
C ARG A 7 -0.20 3.66 -13.55
N PHE A 8 -0.77 3.49 -12.37
CA PHE A 8 -0.04 3.55 -11.10
C PHE A 8 -0.18 2.24 -10.32
N SER A 9 0.80 1.95 -9.47
CA SER A 9 0.76 0.84 -8.53
C SER A 9 0.03 1.28 -7.26
N ALA A 10 -1.01 0.55 -6.84
CA ALA A 10 -1.63 0.77 -5.54
C ALA A 10 -1.14 -0.23 -4.49
N SER A 11 -0.03 -0.92 -4.76
CA SER A 11 0.51 -1.95 -3.87
C SER A 11 1.28 -1.39 -2.68
N GLY A 12 1.31 -0.07 -2.48
CA GLY A 12 1.96 0.59 -1.34
C GLY A 12 3.17 1.47 -1.73
N GLY A 13 4.15 1.54 -0.82
CA GLY A 13 5.41 2.25 -1.02
C GLY A 13 5.25 3.73 -1.38
N PHE A 14 6.00 4.19 -2.40
CA PHE A 14 6.02 5.60 -2.81
C PHE A 14 4.62 6.17 -3.09
N TYR A 15 3.72 5.41 -3.73
CA TYR A 15 2.36 5.88 -4.01
C TYR A 15 1.49 6.01 -2.77
N LEU A 16 1.72 5.18 -1.73
CA LEU A 16 1.03 5.33 -0.46
C LEU A 16 1.48 6.59 0.27
N ARG A 17 2.79 6.90 0.20
CA ARG A 17 3.37 8.12 0.77
C ARG A 17 2.87 9.39 0.08
N LEU A 18 2.74 9.34 -1.24
CA LEU A 18 2.38 10.49 -2.07
C LEU A 18 0.86 10.69 -2.18
N TYR A 19 0.09 9.61 -2.36
CA TYR A 19 -1.34 9.66 -2.65
C TYR A 19 -2.14 8.56 -1.91
N PRO A 20 -2.22 8.60 -0.57
CA PRO A 20 -2.86 7.54 0.22
C PRO A 20 -4.34 7.34 -0.17
N ARG A 21 -5.06 8.43 -0.48
CA ARG A 21 -6.45 8.35 -0.95
C ARG A 21 -6.62 7.59 -2.27
N LEU A 22 -5.68 7.74 -3.21
CA LEU A 22 -5.73 7.00 -4.47
C LEU A 22 -5.51 5.51 -4.24
N VAL A 23 -4.64 5.15 -3.28
CA VAL A 23 -4.45 3.76 -2.85
C VAL A 23 -5.74 3.20 -2.24
N SER A 24 -6.38 3.91 -1.30
CA SER A 24 -7.67 3.48 -0.74
C SER A 24 -8.76 3.30 -1.81
N MET A 25 -8.88 4.24 -2.75
CA MET A 25 -9.85 4.13 -3.86
C MET A 25 -9.58 2.90 -4.73
N ALA A 26 -8.31 2.62 -5.02
CA ALA A 26 -7.89 1.48 -5.80
C ALA A 26 -8.19 0.15 -5.09
N LEU A 27 -8.00 0.07 -3.77
CA LEU A 27 -8.38 -1.11 -2.97
C LEU A 27 -9.90 -1.32 -2.94
N ARG A 28 -10.68 -0.26 -2.74
CA ARG A 28 -12.15 -0.33 -2.80
C ARG A 28 -12.62 -0.86 -4.15
N SER A 29 -11.98 -0.42 -5.24
CA SER A 29 -12.28 -0.91 -6.58
C SER A 29 -12.01 -2.41 -6.71
N ILE A 30 -10.85 -2.89 -6.25
CA ILE A 30 -10.51 -4.33 -6.23
C ILE A 30 -11.53 -5.13 -5.41
N ASN A 31 -11.88 -4.65 -4.21
CA ASN A 31 -12.85 -5.34 -3.37
C ASN A 31 -14.24 -5.40 -4.01
N LYS A 32 -14.66 -4.35 -4.73
CA LYS A 32 -15.93 -4.35 -5.50
C LYS A 32 -15.91 -5.35 -6.66
N MET A 33 -14.74 -5.65 -7.22
CA MET A 33 -14.58 -6.68 -8.25
C MET A 33 -14.56 -8.11 -7.68
N GLY A 34 -14.68 -8.28 -6.35
CA GLY A 34 -14.68 -9.58 -5.68
C GLY A 34 -13.31 -10.11 -5.30
N TYR A 35 -12.23 -9.35 -5.50
CA TYR A 35 -10.87 -9.76 -5.16
C TYR A 35 -10.39 -9.10 -3.85
N PRO A 36 -9.54 -9.76 -3.05
CA PRO A 36 -8.89 -9.12 -1.92
C PRO A 36 -7.82 -8.13 -2.41
N GLY A 37 -7.82 -6.92 -1.86
CA GLY A 37 -6.76 -5.95 -2.08
C GLY A 37 -5.55 -6.28 -1.19
N VAL A 38 -4.35 -6.12 -1.72
CA VAL A 38 -3.09 -6.38 -1.00
C VAL A 38 -2.21 -5.15 -1.08
N ILE A 39 -1.71 -4.70 0.07
CA ILE A 39 -0.71 -3.63 0.19
C ILE A 39 0.52 -4.22 0.85
N TYR A 40 1.69 -3.83 0.34
CA TYR A 40 2.98 -4.12 0.93
C TYR A 40 3.61 -2.82 1.45
N LEU A 41 4.19 -2.90 2.64
CA LEU A 41 4.90 -1.81 3.30
C LEU A 41 6.30 -2.30 3.63
N HIS A 42 7.31 -1.48 3.42
CA HIS A 42 8.66 -1.85 3.81
C HIS A 42 8.85 -1.58 5.30
N ASN A 43 9.45 -2.53 6.00
CA ASN A 43 9.78 -2.42 7.42
C ASN A 43 10.63 -1.18 7.75
N TRP A 44 11.59 -0.83 6.88
CA TRP A 44 12.45 0.34 7.08
C TRP A 44 11.71 1.67 7.03
N GLU A 45 10.50 1.72 6.46
CA GLU A 45 9.68 2.95 6.46
C GLU A 45 9.21 3.35 7.86
N PHE A 46 9.26 2.44 8.83
CA PHE A 46 8.83 2.66 10.21
C PHE A 46 9.99 2.80 11.21
N ASP A 47 11.22 2.56 10.77
CA ASP A 47 12.40 2.60 11.62
C ASP A 47 13.16 3.91 11.42
N GLU A 48 13.05 4.80 12.40
CA GLU A 48 13.76 6.08 12.43
C GLU A 48 15.29 5.91 12.49
N ASN A 49 15.76 4.74 12.94
CA ASN A 49 17.18 4.43 13.00
C ASN A 49 17.72 3.80 11.71
N CYS A 50 16.86 3.57 10.71
CA CYS A 50 17.31 3.01 9.45
C CYS A 50 18.33 3.96 8.79
N PRO A 51 19.55 3.49 8.47
CA PRO A 51 20.56 4.34 7.85
C PRO A 51 20.08 4.82 6.47
N ARG A 52 20.25 6.13 6.22
CA ARG A 52 19.96 6.72 4.91
C ARG A 52 21.13 6.46 3.96
N LEU A 53 20.80 5.97 2.77
CA LEU A 53 21.74 5.74 1.70
C LEU A 53 21.97 7.05 0.93
N ASN A 54 23.19 7.25 0.46
CA ASN A 54 23.49 8.33 -0.47
C ASN A 54 23.03 7.91 -1.88
N LEU A 55 21.83 8.34 -2.26
CA LEU A 55 21.19 8.00 -3.53
C LEU A 55 21.21 9.20 -4.48
N PRO A 56 21.17 8.97 -5.82
CA PRO A 56 20.94 10.06 -6.74
C PRO A 56 19.57 10.72 -6.49
N PRO A 57 19.37 11.97 -6.94
CA PRO A 57 18.25 12.80 -6.46
C PRO A 57 16.86 12.19 -6.67
N VAL A 58 16.64 11.53 -7.80
CA VAL A 58 15.34 10.94 -8.16
C VAL A 58 15.03 9.75 -7.25
N GLU A 59 16.01 8.88 -7.05
CA GLU A 59 15.93 7.71 -6.19
C GLU A 59 15.77 8.11 -4.72
N SER A 60 16.45 9.18 -4.31
CA SER A 60 16.30 9.75 -2.97
C SER A 60 14.86 10.23 -2.73
N ILE A 61 14.24 10.91 -3.71
CA ILE A 61 12.83 11.31 -3.63
C ILE A 61 11.93 10.08 -3.57
N ILE A 62 12.09 9.11 -4.47
CA ILE A 62 11.26 7.91 -4.48
C ILE A 62 11.36 7.16 -3.16
N THR A 63 12.55 7.08 -2.57
CA THR A 63 12.81 6.33 -1.33
C THR A 63 12.31 7.07 -0.09
N TYR A 64 12.66 8.35 0.06
CA TYR A 64 12.54 9.05 1.33
C TYR A 64 11.43 10.10 1.42
N TYR A 65 10.80 10.46 0.29
CA TYR A 65 9.75 11.48 0.30
C TYR A 65 8.52 11.02 1.11
N ASN A 66 8.09 11.88 2.06
CA ASN A 66 6.95 11.66 2.95
C ASN A 66 6.97 10.32 3.71
N ILE A 67 8.15 9.87 4.14
CA ILE A 67 8.31 8.60 4.85
C ILE A 67 7.53 8.57 6.18
N GLU A 68 7.45 9.71 6.87
CA GLU A 68 6.69 9.88 8.10
C GLU A 68 5.18 9.68 7.91
N ASN A 69 4.67 9.87 6.68
CA ASN A 69 3.26 9.72 6.36
C ASN A 69 2.81 8.25 6.27
N VAL A 70 3.74 7.30 6.21
CA VAL A 70 3.43 5.86 6.11
C VAL A 70 2.66 5.37 7.33
N ARG A 71 3.06 5.80 8.54
CA ARG A 71 2.38 5.44 9.79
C ARG A 71 0.92 5.88 9.79
N LYS A 72 0.70 7.17 9.51
CA LYS A 72 -0.66 7.73 9.43
C LYS A 72 -1.50 7.03 8.36
N SER A 73 -0.92 6.80 7.19
CA SER A 73 -1.62 6.11 6.09
C SER A 73 -1.99 4.68 6.46
N LEU A 74 -1.12 3.96 7.17
CA LEU A 74 -1.43 2.63 7.69
C LEU A 74 -2.56 2.66 8.72
N GLU A 75 -2.54 3.60 9.66
CA GLU A 75 -3.62 3.77 10.64
C GLU A 75 -4.96 4.06 9.98
N ASP A 76 -4.98 4.92 8.96
CA ASP A 76 -6.18 5.25 8.20
C ASP A 76 -6.70 4.02 7.45
N LEU A 77 -5.82 3.25 6.80
CA LEU A 77 -6.18 2.00 6.12
C LEU A 77 -6.75 0.96 7.08
N LEU A 78 -6.15 0.79 8.26
CA LEU A 78 -6.61 -0.13 9.31
C LEU A 78 -8.00 0.24 9.85
N LYS A 79 -8.34 1.53 9.87
CA LYS A 79 -9.68 2.01 10.23
C LYS A 79 -10.68 1.88 9.08
N GLU A 80 -10.22 2.04 7.85
CA GLU A 80 -11.06 2.10 6.66
C GLU A 80 -11.50 0.71 6.13
N PHE A 81 -10.65 -0.30 6.30
CA PHE A 81 -10.86 -1.63 5.70
C PHE A 81 -10.91 -2.75 6.74
N ARG A 82 -11.62 -3.83 6.38
CA ARG A 82 -11.58 -5.09 7.13
C ARG A 82 -10.47 -5.97 6.58
N PHE A 83 -9.47 -6.27 7.41
CA PHE A 83 -8.39 -7.17 7.06
C PHE A 83 -8.73 -8.61 7.41
N ILE A 84 -8.22 -9.53 6.60
CA ILE A 84 -8.22 -10.97 6.84
C ILE A 84 -6.80 -11.49 6.63
N SER A 85 -6.49 -12.65 7.21
CA SER A 85 -5.22 -13.30 6.90
C SER A 85 -5.26 -13.96 5.52
N ILE A 86 -4.10 -14.12 4.89
CA ILE A 86 -3.97 -14.89 3.65
C ILE A 86 -4.50 -16.31 3.86
N LYS A 87 -4.20 -16.92 5.02
CA LYS A 87 -4.72 -18.24 5.41
C LYS A 87 -6.25 -18.29 5.35
N GLN A 88 -6.93 -17.34 6.01
CA GLN A 88 -8.40 -17.27 5.99
C GLN A 88 -8.98 -17.11 4.58
N HIS A 89 -8.29 -16.35 3.73
CA HIS A 89 -8.69 -16.20 2.33
C HIS A 89 -8.57 -17.53 1.57
N LEU A 90 -7.43 -18.23 1.71
CA LEU A 90 -7.20 -19.51 1.06
C LEU A 90 -8.19 -20.60 1.53
N GLU A 91 -8.47 -20.68 2.82
CA GLU A 91 -9.46 -21.61 3.37
C GLU A 91 -10.87 -21.36 2.82
N LYS A 92 -11.28 -20.09 2.71
CA LYS A 92 -12.58 -19.75 2.11
C LYS A 92 -12.65 -20.10 0.62
N SER A 93 -11.59 -19.84 -0.13
CA SER A 93 -11.54 -20.17 -1.55
C SER A 93 -11.53 -21.67 -1.78
N ALA A 94 -10.87 -22.45 -0.93
CA ALA A 94 -10.85 -23.91 -1.01
C ALA A 94 -12.22 -24.56 -0.75
N ASN A 95 -13.03 -23.98 0.14
CA ASN A 95 -14.38 -24.46 0.46
C ASN A 95 -15.47 -24.05 -0.54
N ASN A 96 -15.11 -23.25 -1.57
CA ASN A 96 -16.03 -22.81 -2.62
C ASN A 96 -15.91 -23.65 -3.92
N PHE A 97 -15.15 -24.74 -3.87
CA PHE A 97 -15.06 -25.79 -4.89
C PHE A 97 -15.66 -27.09 -4.34
#